data_AF-A0AAJ1UJW5-F1
#
_entry.id   AF-A0AAJ1UJW5-F1
#
_cell.length_a   1.000
_cell.length_b   1.000
_cell.length_c   1.000
_cell.angle_alpha   90.00
_cell.angle_beta   90.00
_cell.angle_gamma   90.00
#
_symmetry.space_group_name_H-M   'P 1'
#
loop_
_entity.id
_entity.type
_entity.pdbx_description
1 polymer ?
#
loop_
_entity_poly.entity_id
_entity_poly.type
_entity_poly.pdbx_seq_one_letter_code
_entity_poly.pdbx_strand_id
1 'polypeptide(L)'
;QQKELRFNQAPFSVGDLNEQISTVDGSLRIVQTDLVLPGPNGLNFELRRVYDSSRGKDDIFYNENRHRQATRKLEEDTRFPLGKGWIWDIPYLKISGDQKHLYMPEFGSFAISERNELLGYPFDDLSFGPRYGEPAGARYVLSDYKNGLEYYFDDYGLLVQINDNYDNAINFYYDRLGEL
;
A
#
# COMPACT_ATOMS: atom_id res chain seq x y z
N GLN A 1 -22.57 -3.87 -27.91
CA GLN A 1 -21.79 -2.91 -27.11
C GLN A 1 -21.07 -3.71 -26.03
N GLN A 2 -19.74 -3.80 -26.14
CA GLN A 2 -18.91 -4.55 -25.20
C GLN A 2 -18.71 -3.68 -23.96
N LYS A 3 -19.18 -4.16 -22.81
CA LYS A 3 -19.08 -3.46 -21.52
C LYS A 3 -17.60 -3.45 -21.13
N GLU A 4 -17.00 -2.27 -21.01
CA GLU A 4 -15.64 -2.12 -20.46
C GLU A 4 -15.61 -2.72 -19.05
N LEU A 5 -14.80 -3.75 -18.84
CA LEU A 5 -14.47 -4.24 -17.51
C LEU A 5 -13.51 -3.22 -16.88
N ARG A 6 -14.04 -2.34 -16.04
CA ARG A 6 -13.23 -1.51 -15.16
C ARG A 6 -12.82 -2.36 -13.95
N PHE A 7 -11.54 -2.67 -13.84
CA PHE A 7 -10.95 -3.44 -12.73
C PHE A 7 -11.10 -2.77 -11.35
N ASN A 8 -11.58 -1.53 -11.28
CA ASN A 8 -11.75 -0.81 -10.01
C ASN A 8 -12.92 -1.29 -9.13
N GLN A 9 -13.66 -2.31 -9.56
CA GLN A 9 -14.50 -3.10 -8.69
C GLN A 9 -14.20 -4.57 -8.98
N ALA A 10 -13.76 -5.32 -7.97
CA ALA A 10 -13.69 -6.76 -8.09
C ALA A 10 -15.06 -7.27 -8.61
N PRO A 11 -15.11 -8.21 -9.55
CA PRO A 11 -16.37 -8.67 -10.18
C PRO A 11 -17.38 -9.35 -9.22
N PHE A 12 -17.12 -9.28 -7.91
CA PHE A 12 -17.65 -10.13 -6.86
C PHE A 12 -17.79 -9.35 -5.55
N SER A 13 -18.31 -8.11 -5.57
CA SER A 13 -18.60 -7.36 -4.35
C SER A 13 -20.07 -6.95 -4.24
N VAL A 14 -20.61 -6.97 -3.02
CA VAL A 14 -21.95 -6.47 -2.68
C VAL A 14 -21.77 -5.33 -1.69
N GLY A 15 -22.31 -4.15 -1.99
CA GLY A 15 -22.20 -2.98 -1.12
C GLY A 15 -22.33 -1.65 -1.85
N ASP A 16 -22.05 -0.55 -1.14
CA ASP A 16 -22.01 0.81 -1.68
C ASP A 16 -20.58 1.16 -2.15
N LEU A 17 -20.37 2.35 -2.73
CA LEU A 17 -19.06 2.79 -3.23
C LEU A 17 -17.94 2.66 -2.18
N ASN A 18 -18.24 3.00 -0.92
CA ASN A 18 -17.27 3.07 0.17
C ASN A 18 -17.25 1.82 1.06
N GLU A 19 -18.24 0.93 0.96
CA GLU A 19 -18.36 -0.26 1.80
C GLU A 19 -18.70 -1.45 0.93
N GLN A 20 -17.82 -2.45 0.88
CA GLN A 20 -17.95 -3.58 -0.04
C GLN A 20 -17.65 -4.89 0.68
N ILE A 21 -18.51 -5.90 0.47
CA ILE A 21 -18.29 -7.26 0.94
C ILE A 21 -17.84 -8.10 -0.24
N SER A 22 -16.65 -8.71 -0.15
CA SER A 22 -16.17 -9.68 -1.12
C SER A 22 -17.02 -10.95 -1.07
N THR A 23 -17.57 -11.36 -2.21
CA THR A 23 -18.33 -12.61 -2.34
C THR A 23 -17.41 -13.82 -2.55
N VAL A 24 -16.09 -13.62 -2.60
CA VAL A 24 -15.11 -14.71 -2.74
C VAL A 24 -14.69 -15.25 -1.37
N ASP A 25 -14.41 -14.36 -0.42
CA ASP A 25 -13.88 -14.73 0.91
C ASP A 25 -14.67 -14.13 2.08
N GLY A 26 -15.74 -13.36 1.80
CA GLY A 26 -16.58 -12.73 2.82
C GLY A 26 -15.92 -11.56 3.55
N SER A 27 -14.77 -11.07 3.07
CA SER A 27 -14.10 -9.92 3.67
C SER A 27 -14.89 -8.63 3.45
N LEU A 28 -14.96 -7.79 4.50
CA LEU A 28 -15.55 -6.45 4.44
C LEU A 28 -14.44 -5.45 4.22
N ARG A 29 -14.58 -4.62 3.19
CA ARG A 29 -13.70 -3.51 2.87
C ARG A 29 -14.45 -2.20 3.04
N ILE A 30 -13.88 -1.25 3.79
CA ILE A 30 -14.41 0.12 3.91
C ILE A 30 -13.32 1.10 3.50
N VAL A 31 -13.66 2.12 2.74
CA VAL A 31 -12.74 3.21 2.36
C VAL A 31 -13.32 4.53 2.83
N GLN A 32 -12.53 5.31 3.55
CA GLN A 32 -12.91 6.64 4.03
C GLN A 32 -11.83 7.66 3.68
N THR A 33 -12.22 8.72 2.98
CA THR A 33 -11.36 9.86 2.68
C THR A 33 -11.45 10.87 3.82
N ASP A 34 -10.33 11.11 4.51
CA ASP A 34 -10.28 12.02 5.65
C ASP A 34 -9.83 13.43 5.25
N LEU A 35 -8.99 13.56 4.22
CA LEU A 35 -8.46 14.83 3.74
C LEU A 35 -8.20 14.79 2.24
N VAL A 36 -8.47 15.89 1.55
CA VAL A 36 -8.08 16.11 0.16
C VAL A 36 -7.26 17.39 0.07
N LEU A 37 -6.03 17.28 -0.42
CA LEU A 37 -5.16 18.41 -0.72
C LEU A 37 -5.08 18.55 -2.24
N PRO A 38 -5.66 19.62 -2.81
CA PRO A 38 -5.56 19.85 -4.25
C PRO A 38 -4.12 20.21 -4.62
N GLY A 39 -3.61 19.58 -5.67
CA GLY A 39 -2.27 19.85 -6.19
C GLY A 39 -2.29 20.46 -7.59
N PRO A 40 -1.16 21.03 -8.04
CA PRO A 40 -1.00 21.48 -9.42
C PRO A 40 -1.24 20.32 -10.41
N ASN A 41 -1.76 20.66 -11.60
CA ASN A 41 -1.96 19.71 -12.70
C ASN A 41 -2.77 18.46 -12.36
N GLY A 42 -3.57 18.48 -11.29
CA GLY A 42 -4.37 17.33 -10.86
C GLY A 42 -3.63 16.32 -10.00
N LEU A 43 -2.39 16.59 -9.57
CA LEU A 43 -1.65 15.81 -8.57
C LEU A 43 -2.23 16.04 -7.17
N ASN A 44 -3.49 15.68 -6.97
CA ASN A 44 -4.17 15.79 -5.70
C ASN A 44 -3.70 14.69 -4.76
N PHE A 45 -3.54 15.03 -3.48
CA PHE A 45 -3.31 14.04 -2.44
C PHE A 45 -4.60 13.78 -1.68
N GLU A 46 -5.06 12.54 -1.67
CA GLU A 46 -6.19 12.09 -0.86
C GLU A 46 -5.67 11.21 0.26
N LEU A 47 -5.80 11.67 1.50
CA LEU A 47 -5.50 10.85 2.66
C LEU A 47 -6.72 9.96 2.93
N ARG A 48 -6.60 8.67 2.60
CA ARG A 48 -7.67 7.69 2.78
C ARG A 48 -7.27 6.63 3.79
N ARG A 49 -8.22 6.22 4.64
CA ARG A 49 -8.10 5.00 5.44
C ARG A 49 -8.89 3.89 4.79
N VAL A 50 -8.33 2.70 4.84
CA VAL A 50 -8.97 1.47 4.36
C VAL A 50 -9.09 0.51 5.54
N TYR A 51 -10.31 0.06 5.80
CA TYR A 51 -10.57 -1.09 6.63
C TYR A 51 -10.68 -2.34 5.76
N ASP A 52 -10.11 -3.44 6.23
CA ASP A 52 -10.27 -4.76 5.64
C ASP A 52 -10.39 -5.79 6.77
N SER A 53 -11.54 -6.47 6.85
CA SER A 53 -11.80 -7.42 7.93
C SER A 53 -10.87 -8.64 7.89
N SER A 54 -10.28 -8.97 6.74
CA SER A 54 -9.27 -10.03 6.64
C SER A 54 -7.98 -9.67 7.40
N ARG A 55 -7.68 -8.37 7.53
CA ARG A 55 -6.56 -7.80 8.30
C ARG A 55 -6.90 -7.57 9.77
N GLY A 56 -8.17 -7.71 10.16
CA GLY A 56 -8.65 -7.43 11.51
C GLY A 56 -8.34 -8.50 12.56
N LYS A 57 -7.65 -9.58 12.18
CA LYS A 57 -7.40 -10.74 13.06
C LYS A 57 -6.09 -10.60 13.82
N ASP A 58 -6.09 -11.06 15.06
CA ASP A 58 -4.86 -11.30 15.81
C ASP A 58 -4.24 -12.64 15.43
N ASP A 59 -2.93 -12.65 15.25
CA ASP A 59 -2.15 -13.88 15.20
C ASP A 59 -1.87 -14.34 16.64
N ILE A 60 -2.67 -15.28 17.12
CA ILE A 60 -2.60 -15.82 18.48
C ILE A 60 -1.69 -17.06 18.48
N PHE A 61 -0.65 -17.02 19.30
CA PHE A 61 0.27 -18.15 19.50
C PHE A 61 0.45 -18.47 20.99
N TYR A 62 0.87 -19.70 21.28
CA TYR A 62 1.27 -20.07 22.64
C TYR A 62 2.72 -19.68 22.90
N ASN A 63 2.95 -18.82 23.90
CA ASN A 63 4.30 -18.44 24.30
C ASN A 63 4.81 -19.43 25.35
N GLU A 64 5.70 -20.34 24.95
CA GLU A 64 6.27 -21.36 25.83
C GLU A 64 7.02 -20.76 27.03
N ASN A 65 7.78 -19.68 26.82
CA ASN A 65 8.57 -19.04 27.89
C ASN A 65 7.66 -18.46 28.99
N ARG A 66 6.50 -17.94 28.62
CA ARG A 66 5.54 -17.29 29.55
C ARG A 66 4.36 -18.19 29.91
N HIS A 67 4.30 -19.41 29.38
CA HIS A 67 3.21 -20.38 29.56
C HIS A 67 1.81 -19.76 29.41
N ARG A 68 1.61 -18.93 28.37
CA ARG A 68 0.34 -18.22 28.13
C ARG A 68 0.12 -17.94 26.64
N GLN A 69 -1.14 -17.74 26.23
CA GLN A 69 -1.41 -17.20 24.90
C GLN A 69 -0.88 -15.77 24.78
N ALA A 70 -0.33 -15.44 23.61
CA ALA A 70 0.12 -14.11 23.25
C ALA A 70 -0.30 -13.80 21.81
N THR A 71 -0.33 -12.51 21.48
CA THR A 71 -0.62 -12.01 20.13
C THR A 71 0.67 -11.53 19.48
N ARG A 72 0.85 -11.83 18.19
CA ARG A 72 1.92 -11.24 17.37
C ARG A 72 1.38 -9.98 16.69
N LYS A 73 2.12 -8.88 16.84
CA LYS A 73 1.83 -7.63 16.13
C LYS A 73 2.33 -7.76 14.70
N LEU A 74 1.46 -7.48 13.73
CA LEU A 74 1.84 -7.47 12.33
C LEU A 74 2.65 -6.21 12.00
N GLU A 75 3.42 -6.25 10.91
CA GLU A 75 4.21 -5.09 10.48
C GLU A 75 3.29 -3.92 10.14
N GLU A 76 2.17 -4.23 9.49
CA GLU A 76 1.11 -3.29 9.12
C GLU A 76 0.54 -2.57 10.35
N ASP A 77 0.32 -3.27 11.46
CA ASP A 77 -0.15 -2.67 12.73
C ASP A 77 0.88 -1.71 13.35
N THR A 78 2.16 -1.87 12.99
CA THR A 78 3.25 -1.02 13.46
C THR A 78 3.43 0.18 12.54
N ARG A 79 3.31 -0.04 11.23
CA ARG A 79 3.38 0.99 10.19
C ARG A 79 2.18 1.94 10.25
N PHE A 80 0.99 1.41 10.56
CA PHE A 80 -0.26 2.15 10.61
C PHE A 80 -0.95 1.95 11.97
N PRO A 81 -0.65 2.79 12.98
CA PRO A 81 -1.24 2.67 14.31
C PRO A 81 -2.69 3.20 14.36
N LEU A 82 -3.55 2.73 13.44
CA LEU A 82 -4.96 3.11 13.31
C LEU A 82 -5.92 2.10 13.97
N GLY A 83 -5.39 0.98 14.44
CA GLY A 83 -6.17 -0.14 14.96
C GLY A 83 -6.25 -1.30 13.96
N LYS A 84 -6.64 -2.48 14.46
CA LYS A 84 -6.68 -3.72 13.68
C LYS A 84 -7.60 -3.60 12.47
N GLY A 85 -7.12 -4.08 11.33
CA GLY A 85 -7.84 -4.03 10.06
C GLY A 85 -7.76 -2.70 9.32
N TRP A 86 -7.31 -1.61 9.97
CA TRP A 86 -7.16 -0.30 9.36
C TRP A 86 -5.74 -0.05 8.87
N ILE A 87 -5.62 0.52 7.67
CA ILE A 87 -4.37 1.02 7.11
C ILE A 87 -4.59 2.40 6.49
N TRP A 88 -3.52 3.18 6.37
CA TRP A 88 -3.51 4.31 5.43
C TRP A 88 -3.38 3.74 4.02
N ASP A 89 -4.15 4.27 3.07
CA ASP A 89 -4.12 3.91 1.66
C ASP A 89 -2.91 4.54 0.95
N ILE A 90 -1.72 4.29 1.49
CA ILE A 90 -0.44 4.84 1.03
C ILE A 90 0.40 3.66 0.54
N PRO A 91 0.98 3.73 -0.68
CA PRO A 91 1.91 2.73 -1.16
C PRO A 91 3.04 2.45 -0.17
N TYR A 92 3.48 1.19 -0.04
CA TYR A 92 4.66 0.85 0.74
C TYR A 92 5.30 -0.45 0.25
N LEU A 93 6.57 -0.63 0.59
CA LEU A 93 7.28 -1.90 0.44
C LEU A 93 7.37 -2.60 1.79
N LYS A 94 7.08 -3.90 1.78
CA LYS A 94 7.40 -4.83 2.85
C LYS A 94 8.69 -5.53 2.50
N ILE A 95 9.74 -5.28 3.29
CA ILE A 95 11.08 -5.79 3.03
C ILE A 95 11.45 -6.74 4.16
N SER A 96 11.74 -8.00 3.82
CA SER A 96 12.10 -9.06 4.76
C SER A 96 13.30 -9.82 4.23
N GLY A 97 14.51 -9.35 4.56
CA GLY A 97 15.74 -9.82 3.93
C GLY A 97 15.72 -9.49 2.44
N ASP A 98 15.90 -10.50 1.59
CA ASP A 98 15.88 -10.32 0.13
C ASP A 98 14.47 -10.23 -0.45
N GLN A 99 13.46 -10.70 0.28
CA GLN A 99 12.07 -10.71 -0.15
C GLN A 99 11.47 -9.31 -0.05
N LYS A 100 10.83 -8.87 -1.14
CA LYS A 100 10.13 -7.59 -1.21
C LYS A 100 8.71 -7.83 -1.70
N HIS A 101 7.75 -7.20 -1.03
CA HIS A 101 6.37 -7.11 -1.49
C HIS A 101 5.96 -5.66 -1.59
N LEU A 102 5.42 -5.27 -2.73
CA LEU A 102 4.83 -3.96 -2.94
C LEU A 102 3.35 -4.01 -2.59
N TYR A 103 2.88 -3.11 -1.74
CA TYR A 103 1.48 -2.78 -1.62
C TYR A 103 1.20 -1.50 -2.41
N MET A 104 0.22 -1.57 -3.30
CA MET A 104 -0.34 -0.43 -4.01
C MET A 104 -1.83 -0.29 -3.69
N PRO A 105 -2.30 0.93 -3.37
CA PRO A 105 -3.72 1.25 -3.36
C PRO A 105 -4.40 0.75 -4.64
N GLU A 106 -5.61 0.21 -4.50
CA GLU A 106 -6.47 -0.30 -5.59
C GLU A 106 -5.94 -1.54 -6.35
N PHE A 107 -4.63 -1.67 -6.55
CA PHE A 107 -4.02 -2.79 -7.26
C PHE A 107 -3.68 -3.99 -6.36
N GLY A 108 -3.54 -3.76 -5.05
CA GLY A 108 -3.26 -4.82 -4.08
C GLY A 108 -1.76 -5.04 -3.86
N SER A 109 -1.39 -6.27 -3.52
CA SER A 109 -0.01 -6.61 -3.15
C SER A 109 0.65 -7.55 -4.14
N PHE A 110 1.89 -7.24 -4.51
CA PHE A 110 2.68 -7.99 -5.48
C PHE A 110 4.02 -8.38 -4.88
N ALA A 111 4.45 -9.62 -5.06
CA ALA A 111 5.83 -10.00 -4.77
C ALA A 111 6.75 -9.42 -5.84
N ILE A 112 7.94 -8.99 -5.44
CA ILE A 112 8.97 -8.50 -6.37
C ILE A 112 10.04 -9.58 -6.50
N SER A 113 10.37 -9.95 -7.75
CA SER A 113 11.42 -10.93 -8.03
C SER A 113 12.82 -10.37 -7.72
N GLU A 114 13.82 -11.23 -7.65
CA GLU A 114 15.22 -10.79 -7.53
C GLU A 114 15.69 -9.90 -8.69
N ARG A 115 14.97 -9.94 -9.83
CA ARG A 115 15.21 -9.11 -11.02
C ARG A 115 14.41 -7.81 -11.00
N ASN A 116 13.75 -7.49 -9.88
CA ASN A 116 12.86 -6.33 -9.71
C ASN A 116 11.58 -6.38 -10.56
N GLU A 117 11.09 -7.57 -10.90
CA GLU A 117 9.85 -7.73 -11.66
C GLU A 117 8.66 -7.93 -10.72
N LEU A 118 7.51 -7.32 -11.03
CA LEU A 118 6.27 -7.53 -10.29
C LEU A 118 5.65 -8.89 -10.65
N LEU A 119 5.74 -9.84 -9.73
CA LEU A 119 5.23 -11.18 -9.93
C LEU A 119 3.70 -11.21 -9.90
N GLY A 120 3.11 -11.77 -10.95
CA GLY A 120 1.65 -11.92 -11.08
C GLY A 120 0.93 -10.66 -11.59
N TYR A 121 1.67 -9.59 -11.91
CA TYR A 121 1.11 -8.41 -12.58
C TYR A 121 1.16 -8.60 -14.11
N PRO A 122 0.02 -8.58 -14.82
CA PRO A 122 -0.03 -8.97 -16.23
C PRO A 122 0.21 -7.81 -17.22
N PHE A 123 0.36 -6.58 -16.75
CA PHE A 123 0.46 -5.39 -17.60
C PHE A 123 1.88 -4.80 -17.56
N ASP A 124 2.32 -4.25 -18.69
CA ASP A 124 3.63 -3.61 -18.86
C ASP A 124 3.58 -2.09 -18.57
N ASP A 125 2.65 -1.62 -17.73
CA ASP A 125 2.49 -0.21 -17.36
C ASP A 125 3.13 0.14 -16.00
N LEU A 126 3.57 -0.86 -15.24
CA LEU A 126 4.33 -0.68 -13.99
C LEU A 126 5.75 -1.22 -14.11
N SER A 127 6.73 -0.45 -13.65
CA SER A 127 8.14 -0.87 -13.57
C SER A 127 8.72 -0.56 -12.21
N PHE A 128 9.42 -1.53 -11.61
CA PHE A 128 10.06 -1.38 -10.31
C PHE A 128 11.57 -1.52 -10.44
N GLY A 129 12.32 -0.73 -9.67
CA GLY A 129 13.78 -0.81 -9.71
C GLY A 129 14.48 -0.02 -8.61
N PRO A 130 15.81 -0.14 -8.53
CA PRO A 130 16.59 0.67 -7.61
C PRO A 130 16.60 2.13 -8.05
N ARG A 131 16.62 3.04 -7.07
CA ARG A 131 16.83 4.46 -7.29
C ARG A 131 18.14 4.91 -6.63
N TYR A 132 18.90 5.72 -7.37
CA TYR A 132 20.14 6.33 -6.92
C TYR A 132 20.08 7.84 -7.12
N GLY A 133 20.61 8.61 -6.16
CA GLY A 133 20.61 10.07 -6.22
C GLY A 133 19.31 10.66 -5.68
N GLU A 134 18.68 11.53 -6.48
CA GLU A 134 17.44 12.23 -6.10
C GLU A 134 16.20 11.35 -6.31
N PRO A 135 15.12 11.50 -5.52
CA PRO A 135 15.05 12.34 -4.33
C PRO A 135 15.90 11.75 -3.20
N ALA A 136 16.58 12.62 -2.44
CA ALA A 136 17.41 12.20 -1.32
C ALA A 136 16.65 11.26 -0.36
N GLY A 137 17.27 10.11 -0.06
CA GLY A 137 16.68 9.07 0.81
C GLY A 137 15.95 7.96 0.05
N ALA A 138 15.60 8.16 -1.23
CA ALA A 138 15.01 7.09 -2.03
C ALA A 138 16.03 6.01 -2.39
N ARG A 139 15.57 4.77 -2.34
CA ARG A 139 16.31 3.55 -2.69
C ARG A 139 15.62 2.73 -3.75
N TYR A 140 14.31 2.88 -3.87
CA TYR A 140 13.52 2.22 -4.89
C TYR A 140 12.59 3.21 -5.58
N VAL A 141 12.24 2.90 -6.82
CA VAL A 141 11.25 3.63 -7.60
C VAL A 141 10.27 2.63 -8.22
N LEU A 142 8.99 2.98 -8.21
CA LEU A 142 7.96 2.38 -9.02
C LEU A 142 7.49 3.44 -10.03
N SER A 143 7.64 3.17 -11.32
CA SER A 143 7.12 4.00 -12.39
C SER A 143 5.77 3.46 -12.86
N ASP A 144 4.74 4.30 -12.82
CA ASP A 144 3.42 4.07 -13.40
C ASP A 144 3.31 4.85 -14.70
N TYR A 145 3.58 4.18 -15.81
CA TYR A 145 3.61 4.78 -17.14
C TYR A 145 2.21 5.17 -17.65
N LYS A 146 1.16 4.55 -17.10
CA LYS A 146 -0.21 4.83 -17.48
C LYS A 146 -0.69 6.15 -16.90
N ASN A 147 -0.37 6.41 -15.64
CA ASN A 147 -0.76 7.66 -14.96
C ASN A 147 0.34 8.73 -15.02
N GLY A 148 1.55 8.38 -15.44
CA GLY A 148 2.67 9.31 -15.50
C GLY A 148 3.15 9.71 -14.10
N LEU A 149 3.16 8.74 -13.18
CA LEU A 149 3.54 8.93 -11.79
C LEU A 149 4.76 8.09 -11.44
N GLU A 150 5.63 8.63 -10.61
CA GLU A 150 6.73 7.89 -10.00
C GLU A 150 6.58 7.89 -8.48
N TYR A 151 6.66 6.71 -7.88
CA TYR A 151 6.60 6.51 -6.44
C TYR A 151 7.98 6.12 -5.94
N TYR A 152 8.50 6.89 -5.00
CA TYR A 152 9.85 6.72 -4.47
C TYR A 152 9.79 6.16 -3.05
N PHE A 153 10.57 5.12 -2.77
CA PHE A 153 10.59 4.47 -1.46
C PHE A 153 11.99 4.46 -0.85
N ASP A 154 12.09 4.55 0.48
CA ASP A 154 13.35 4.42 1.22
C ASP A 154 13.79 2.95 1.41
N ASP A 155 14.89 2.74 2.15
CA ASP A 155 15.41 1.40 2.50
C ASP A 155 14.52 0.60 3.46
N TYR A 156 13.63 1.28 4.20
CA TYR A 156 12.64 0.65 5.08
C TYR A 156 11.30 0.39 4.38
N GLY A 157 11.19 0.78 3.11
CA GLY A 157 10.00 0.61 2.30
C GLY A 157 8.90 1.63 2.57
N LEU A 158 9.21 2.77 3.19
CA LEU A 158 8.30 3.90 3.32
C LEU A 158 8.31 4.72 2.03
N LEU A 159 7.14 5.17 1.58
CA LEU A 159 7.01 6.08 0.45
C LEU A 159 7.55 7.45 0.85
N VAL A 160 8.54 7.99 0.16
CA VAL A 160 9.14 9.30 0.47
C VAL A 160 8.66 10.41 -0.46
N GLN A 161 8.30 10.07 -1.70
CA GLN A 161 7.87 11.05 -2.69
C GLN A 161 6.98 10.42 -3.75
N ILE A 162 6.00 11.18 -4.25
CA ILE A 162 5.30 10.92 -5.51
C ILE A 162 5.56 12.09 -6.44
N ASN A 163 6.03 11.83 -7.67
CA ASN A 163 6.20 12.84 -8.70
C ASN A 163 5.31 12.57 -9.91
N ASP A 164 4.87 13.64 -10.57
CA ASP A 164 4.29 13.57 -11.91
C ASP A 164 5.33 13.87 -12.99
N ASN A 165 4.92 13.73 -14.26
CA ASN A 165 5.73 14.05 -15.44
C ASN A 165 6.04 15.55 -15.62
N TYR A 166 5.55 16.43 -14.73
CA TYR A 166 5.74 17.89 -14.77
C TYR A 166 6.60 18.39 -13.60
N ASP A 167 7.31 17.50 -12.92
CA ASP A 167 8.15 17.78 -11.75
C ASP A 167 7.37 18.32 -10.54
N ASN A 168 6.05 18.14 -10.48
CA ASN A 168 5.29 18.37 -9.25
C ASN A 168 5.52 17.19 -8.30
N ALA A 169 5.69 17.48 -7.00
CA ALA A 169 6.04 16.48 -6.01
C ALA A 169 5.13 16.54 -4.77
N ILE A 170 4.71 15.37 -4.29
CA ILE A 170 4.16 15.17 -2.94
C ILE A 170 5.24 14.50 -2.10
N ASN A 171 5.67 15.16 -1.02
CA ASN A 171 6.71 14.65 -0.12
C ASN A 171 6.11 14.07 1.16
N PHE A 172 6.66 12.95 1.61
CA PHE A 172 6.23 12.25 2.81
C PHE A 172 7.34 12.28 3.85
N TYR A 173 6.99 12.70 5.06
CA TYR A 173 7.91 12.78 6.19
C TYR A 173 7.35 11.95 7.34
N TYR A 174 8.20 11.13 7.94
CA TYR A 174 7.82 10.21 9.01
C TYR A 174 8.62 10.51 10.26
N ASP A 175 7.91 10.64 11.37
CA ASP A 175 8.51 10.62 12.70
C ASP A 175 8.50 9.20 13.23
N ARG A 176 9.65 8.76 13.74
CA ARG A 176 9.68 7.57 14.59
C ARG A 176 9.07 7.98 15.92
N LEU A 177 7.93 7.40 16.27
CA LEU A 177 7.48 7.43 17.65
C LEU A 177 8.57 6.78 18.48
N GLY A 178 9.27 7.58 19.30
CA GLY A 178 10.26 7.07 20.25
C GLY A 178 9.60 6.03 21.16
N GLU A 179 10.37 5.02 21.56
CA GLU A 179 9.91 4.04 22.56
C GLU A 179 9.43 4.80 23.82
N LEU A 180 8.14 4.70 24.13
CA LEU A 180 7.56 5.13 25.40
C LEU A 180 7.75 4.06 26.47
#